data_AF-A0AAQ3Q1V3-F1
#
_entry.id   AF-A0AAQ3Q1V3-F1
#
_cell.length_a   1.000
_cell.length_b   1.000
_cell.length_c   1.000
_cell.angle_alpha   90.00
_cell.angle_beta   90.00
_cell.angle_gamma   90.00
#
_symmetry.space_group_name_H-M   'P 1'
#
loop_
_entity.id
_entity.type
_entity.pdbx_description
1 polymer ?
#
loop_
_entity_poly.entity_id
_entity_poly.type
_entity_poly.pdbx_seq_one_letter_code
_entity_poly.pdbx_strand_id
1 'polypeptide(L)'
;MATSLIRLHFHDCFVQNNNSARGFEVIDIIKYVVSCADILAVAARDSSIFVRSHTIGNARCTTFRRRIHDETNIHPGFAKLRQHRCPSSQLIGNSTLAPLDAATPYSFDNDYFKNLLQRKGLLHSDQVLFNGGLTDHIVKRYSENEVAFFEDFAAAMVKMGDIKPLTGSAGEIRIQEAVQRR
;
A
#
# COMPACT_ATOMS: atom_id res chain seq x y z
N MET A 1 -11.92 4.74 -7.68
CA MET A 1 -11.29 4.07 -8.84
C MET A 1 -9.76 4.19 -8.79
N ALA A 2 -9.19 5.37 -8.48
CA ALA A 2 -7.73 5.57 -8.38
C ALA A 2 -6.99 4.62 -7.42
N THR A 3 -7.48 4.39 -6.20
CA THR A 3 -6.86 3.45 -5.23
C THR A 3 -6.68 2.05 -5.79
N SER A 4 -7.72 1.52 -6.45
CA SER A 4 -7.71 0.15 -6.96
C SER A 4 -6.63 -0.04 -8.01
N LEU A 5 -6.36 0.99 -8.82
CA LEU A 5 -5.33 1.00 -9.87
C LEU A 5 -3.91 1.05 -9.28
N ILE A 6 -3.66 1.88 -8.28
CA ILE A 6 -2.34 1.94 -7.62
C ILE A 6 -2.02 0.58 -6.96
N ARG A 7 -3.00 0.00 -6.27
CA ARG A 7 -2.85 -1.34 -5.68
C ARG A 7 -2.64 -2.40 -6.75
N LEU A 8 -3.29 -2.25 -7.90
CA LEU A 8 -3.12 -3.13 -9.05
C LEU A 8 -1.69 -3.19 -9.54
N HIS A 9 -1.15 -2.02 -9.80
CA HIS A 9 0.17 -1.83 -10.35
C HIS A 9 1.20 -2.43 -9.40
N PHE A 10 1.02 -2.21 -8.10
CA PHE A 10 1.83 -2.88 -7.08
C PHE A 10 1.76 -4.40 -7.15
N HIS A 11 0.57 -4.99 -7.25
CA HIS A 11 0.42 -6.44 -7.34
C HIS A 11 1.08 -7.00 -8.61
N ASP A 12 1.01 -6.30 -9.74
CA ASP A 12 1.58 -6.77 -11.00
C ASP A 12 3.11 -6.65 -11.05
N CYS A 13 3.68 -5.61 -10.48
CA CYS A 13 5.14 -5.45 -10.38
C CYS A 13 5.78 -6.45 -9.40
N PHE A 14 5.04 -6.90 -8.37
CA PHE A 14 5.59 -7.77 -7.31
C PHE A 14 5.15 -9.24 -7.40
N VAL A 15 4.08 -9.57 -8.13
CA VAL A 15 3.53 -10.93 -8.23
C VAL A 15 3.07 -11.20 -9.67
N GLN A 16 3.49 -12.33 -10.25
CA GLN A 16 2.75 -12.91 -11.39
C GLN A 16 1.33 -13.23 -10.91
N ASN A 17 0.41 -12.31 -11.20
CA ASN A 17 -0.85 -12.12 -10.50
C ASN A 17 -1.78 -13.35 -10.59
N ASN A 18 -2.17 -13.88 -9.43
CA ASN A 18 -3.24 -14.86 -9.31
C ASN A 18 -4.52 -14.13 -8.83
N ASN A 19 -5.34 -13.69 -9.80
CA ASN A 19 -6.73 -13.23 -9.65
C ASN A 19 -7.03 -11.93 -8.88
N SER A 20 -6.17 -10.90 -8.89
CA SER A 20 -6.51 -9.62 -8.22
C SER A 20 -6.44 -8.35 -9.08
N ALA A 21 -6.13 -8.40 -10.39
CA ALA A 21 -6.00 -7.20 -11.21
C ALA A 21 -6.81 -7.07 -12.50
N ARG A 22 -7.18 -5.83 -12.86
CA ARG A 22 -7.77 -5.40 -14.15
C ARG A 22 -7.41 -3.95 -14.51
N GLY A 23 -6.99 -3.73 -15.76
CA GLY A 23 -6.93 -2.41 -16.39
C GLY A 23 -5.51 -1.92 -16.64
N PHE A 24 -4.98 -2.15 -17.85
CA PHE A 24 -3.73 -1.58 -18.31
C PHE A 24 -3.81 -1.06 -19.74
N GLU A 25 -3.30 0.15 -19.94
CA GLU A 25 -2.66 0.54 -21.20
C GLU A 25 -1.62 1.68 -20.98
N VAL A 26 -0.55 1.58 -21.77
CA VAL A 26 0.44 2.56 -22.29
C VAL A 26 1.72 2.99 -21.51
N ILE A 27 2.84 2.86 -22.28
CA ILE A 27 4.14 3.57 -22.37
C ILE A 27 5.37 3.01 -21.62
N ASP A 28 6.51 3.20 -22.29
CA ASP A 28 7.72 2.41 -22.42
C ASP A 28 8.99 3.24 -22.09
N ILE A 29 10.13 2.54 -21.93
CA ILE A 29 11.57 2.96 -21.92
C ILE A 29 12.18 3.61 -20.65
N ILE A 30 13.05 2.88 -19.92
CA ILE A 30 14.54 2.96 -19.89
C ILE A 30 15.10 1.74 -19.12
N LYS A 31 16.31 1.30 -19.49
CA LYS A 31 16.89 -0.02 -19.20
C LYS A 31 18.24 0.13 -18.47
N TYR A 32 18.48 -0.80 -17.53
CA TYR A 32 19.76 -1.28 -16.98
C TYR A 32 20.40 -0.61 -15.74
N VAL A 33 21.03 -1.50 -14.96
CA VAL A 33 21.99 -1.34 -13.85
C VAL A 33 21.42 -1.38 -12.43
N VAL A 34 20.87 -2.52 -11.99
CA VAL A 34 20.73 -2.79 -10.55
C VAL A 34 20.90 -4.29 -10.27
N SER A 35 21.86 -4.66 -9.42
CA SER A 35 22.14 -6.03 -8.96
C SER A 35 20.92 -6.64 -8.27
N CYS A 36 20.71 -7.97 -8.33
CA CYS A 36 19.60 -8.65 -7.66
C CYS A 36 19.50 -8.35 -6.15
N ALA A 37 20.62 -8.04 -5.49
CA ALA A 37 20.65 -7.63 -4.08
C ALA A 37 20.13 -6.20 -3.87
N ASP A 38 20.46 -5.29 -4.78
CA ASP A 38 19.96 -3.92 -4.77
C ASP A 38 18.48 -3.89 -5.17
N ILE A 39 18.01 -4.77 -6.07
CA ILE A 39 16.59 -4.94 -6.36
C ILE A 39 15.83 -5.38 -5.11
N LEU A 40 16.38 -6.28 -4.29
CA LEU A 40 15.72 -6.73 -3.06
C LEU A 40 15.72 -5.65 -1.97
N ALA A 41 16.81 -4.90 -1.84
CA ALA A 41 16.91 -3.78 -0.90
C ALA A 41 16.04 -2.59 -1.31
N VAL A 42 16.00 -2.27 -2.61
CA VAL A 42 15.09 -1.29 -3.20
C VAL A 42 13.65 -1.78 -3.09
N ALA A 43 13.34 -3.05 -3.38
CA ALA A 43 12.01 -3.60 -3.18
C ALA A 43 11.58 -3.59 -1.70
N ALA A 44 12.49 -3.82 -0.74
CA ALA A 44 12.19 -3.73 0.69
C ALA A 44 12.00 -2.27 1.15
N ARG A 45 12.83 -1.35 0.68
CA ARG A 45 12.72 0.08 0.98
C ARG A 45 11.50 0.71 0.29
N ASP A 46 11.24 0.34 -0.94
CA ASP A 46 10.16 0.89 -1.77
C ASP A 46 8.83 0.19 -1.48
N SER A 47 8.80 -1.09 -1.09
CA SER A 47 7.59 -1.69 -0.50
C SER A 47 7.17 -0.97 0.77
N SER A 48 8.13 -0.50 1.59
CA SER A 48 7.82 0.40 2.71
C SER A 48 7.26 1.73 2.23
N ILE A 49 7.60 2.20 1.02
CA ILE A 49 6.99 3.37 0.37
C ILE A 49 5.58 3.07 -0.14
N PHE A 50 5.32 1.88 -0.68
CA PHE A 50 4.00 1.50 -1.20
C PHE A 50 2.96 1.22 -0.13
N VAL A 51 3.37 0.74 1.06
CA VAL A 51 2.49 0.74 2.24
C VAL A 51 2.04 2.17 2.58
N ARG A 52 2.75 3.21 2.11
CA ARG A 52 2.40 4.63 2.32
C ARG A 52 1.40 5.18 1.30
N SER A 53 1.01 4.40 0.29
CA SER A 53 -0.15 4.67 -0.58
C SER A 53 -1.49 4.52 0.16
N HIS A 54 -1.46 4.07 1.41
CA HIS A 54 -2.63 3.91 2.28
C HIS A 54 -3.25 5.24 2.74
N THR A 55 -2.82 6.40 2.19
CA THR A 55 -3.56 7.68 2.26
C THR A 55 -4.95 7.58 1.61
N ILE A 56 -5.14 6.70 0.62
CA ILE A 56 -6.45 6.44 0.03
C ILE A 56 -6.81 4.96 0.09
N GLY A 57 -8.11 4.68 0.13
CA GLY A 57 -8.64 3.33 0.01
C GLY A 57 -9.22 2.74 1.29
N ASN A 58 -9.64 1.49 1.18
CA ASN A 58 -10.26 0.75 2.27
C ASN A 58 -9.61 -0.61 2.47
N ALA A 59 -9.59 -1.04 3.73
CA ALA A 59 -9.25 -2.40 4.11
C ALA A 59 -10.49 -3.13 4.62
N ARG A 60 -10.52 -4.46 4.46
CA ARG A 60 -11.58 -5.31 5.03
C ARG A 60 -11.27 -5.61 6.48
N CYS A 61 -12.31 -5.74 7.31
CA CYS A 61 -12.20 -6.10 8.73
C CYS A 61 -11.30 -7.32 8.97
N THR A 62 -11.34 -8.33 8.11
CA THR A 62 -10.43 -9.50 8.19
C THR A 62 -8.94 -9.15 8.23
N THR A 63 -8.54 -8.04 7.62
CA THR A 63 -7.12 -7.62 7.52
C THR A 63 -6.62 -6.87 8.76
N PHE A 64 -7.50 -6.15 9.48
CA PHE A 64 -7.13 -5.35 10.64
C PHE A 64 -7.76 -5.82 11.96
N ARG A 65 -8.61 -6.85 11.94
CA ARG A 65 -9.32 -7.37 13.13
C ARG A 65 -8.36 -7.68 14.27
N ARG A 66 -7.31 -8.47 14.01
CA ARG A 66 -6.31 -8.83 15.02
C ARG A 66 -5.73 -7.58 15.68
N ARG A 67 -5.35 -6.60 14.87
CA ARG A 67 -4.76 -5.35 15.36
C ARG A 67 -5.69 -4.60 16.32
N ILE A 68 -6.95 -4.37 15.92
CA ILE A 68 -7.85 -3.55 16.73
C ILE A 68 -8.30 -4.24 18.04
N HIS A 69 -8.13 -5.56 18.17
CA HIS A 69 -8.54 -6.32 19.37
C HIS A 69 -7.35 -6.75 20.25
N ASP A 70 -6.20 -7.06 19.65
CA ASP A 70 -5.10 -7.75 20.33
C ASP A 70 -3.82 -6.90 20.47
N GLU A 71 -3.68 -5.81 19.70
CA GLU A 71 -2.47 -4.98 19.74
C GLU A 71 -2.59 -3.78 20.70
N THR A 72 -1.48 -3.42 21.33
CA THR A 72 -1.43 -2.33 22.32
C THR A 72 -0.90 -1.02 21.74
N ASN A 73 -0.22 -1.04 20.59
CA ASN A 73 0.31 0.13 19.91
C ASN A 73 -0.74 0.80 19.00
N ILE A 74 -1.99 0.90 19.46
CA ILE A 74 -3.10 1.54 18.76
C ILE A 74 -3.76 2.57 19.68
N HIS A 75 -4.18 3.70 19.12
CA HIS A 75 -4.93 4.69 19.90
C HIS A 75 -6.26 4.07 20.39
N PRO A 76 -6.53 4.02 21.70
CA PRO A 76 -7.68 3.28 22.24
C PRO A 76 -9.04 3.73 21.68
N GLY A 77 -9.22 5.04 21.53
CA GLY A 77 -10.44 5.59 20.92
C GLY A 77 -10.60 5.22 19.45
N PHE A 78 -9.49 5.06 18.72
CA PHE A 78 -9.51 4.67 17.31
C PHE A 78 -9.81 3.18 17.18
N ALA A 79 -9.19 2.34 18.02
CA ALA A 79 -9.52 0.91 18.12
C ALA A 79 -11.01 0.72 18.40
N LYS A 80 -11.56 1.38 19.43
CA LYS A 80 -12.99 1.30 19.79
C LYS A 80 -13.91 1.71 18.65
N LEU A 81 -13.57 2.78 17.92
CA LEU A 81 -14.30 3.22 16.73
C LEU A 81 -14.36 2.11 15.65
N ARG A 82 -13.25 1.42 15.41
CA ARG A 82 -13.17 0.33 14.43
C ARG A 82 -13.88 -0.94 14.91
N GLN A 83 -13.77 -1.27 16.19
CA GLN A 83 -14.40 -2.44 16.81
C GLN A 83 -15.93 -2.43 16.66
N HIS A 84 -16.58 -1.26 16.73
CA HIS A 84 -18.04 -1.12 16.57
C HIS A 84 -18.56 -1.75 15.25
N ARG A 85 -17.75 -1.70 14.18
CA ARG A 85 -18.11 -2.24 12.86
C ARG A 85 -17.32 -3.49 12.48
N CYS A 86 -16.37 -3.91 13.32
CA CYS A 86 -15.50 -5.06 13.13
C CYS A 86 -15.42 -5.86 14.45
N PRO A 87 -16.42 -6.72 14.74
CA PRO A 87 -16.44 -7.54 15.95
C PRO A 87 -15.23 -8.49 16.01
N SER A 88 -14.87 -8.93 17.22
CA SER A 88 -13.81 -9.93 17.43
C SER A 88 -14.15 -11.29 16.80
N SER A 89 -15.44 -11.63 16.73
CA SER A 89 -15.92 -12.83 16.06
C SER A 89 -15.60 -12.79 14.56
N GLN A 90 -14.99 -13.87 14.06
CA GLN A 90 -14.72 -14.06 12.63
C GLN A 90 -15.97 -14.47 11.83
N LEU A 91 -17.11 -14.70 12.47
CA LEU A 91 -18.35 -15.09 11.79
C LEU A 91 -19.15 -13.87 11.28
N ILE A 92 -18.87 -12.68 11.82
CA ILE A 92 -19.67 -11.47 11.58
C ILE A 92 -18.76 -10.31 11.16
N GLY A 93 -19.21 -9.53 10.17
CA GLY A 93 -18.55 -8.27 9.79
C GLY A 93 -17.25 -8.42 8.98
N ASN A 94 -16.92 -9.61 8.47
CA ASN A 94 -15.71 -9.84 7.66
C ASN A 94 -15.60 -8.92 6.44
N SER A 95 -16.73 -8.65 5.78
CA SER A 95 -16.80 -7.80 4.60
C SER A 95 -16.82 -6.30 4.93
N THR A 96 -16.89 -5.92 6.20
CA THR A 96 -16.93 -4.52 6.58
C THR A 96 -15.65 -3.81 6.16
N LEU A 97 -15.82 -2.69 5.49
CA LEU A 97 -14.73 -1.83 5.05
C LEU A 97 -14.47 -0.72 6.06
N ALA A 98 -13.20 -0.39 6.23
CA ALA A 98 -12.74 0.80 6.93
C ALA A 98 -11.69 1.51 6.08
N PRO A 99 -11.70 2.85 6.03
CA PRO A 99 -10.71 3.60 5.28
C PRO A 99 -9.34 3.47 5.95
N LEU A 100 -8.32 3.30 5.10
CA LEU A 100 -6.92 3.18 5.51
C LEU A 100 -6.42 4.49 6.14
N ASP A 101 -6.83 5.62 5.56
CA ASP A 101 -6.70 6.95 6.15
C ASP A 101 -8.03 7.36 6.81
N ALA A 102 -8.00 7.65 8.11
CA ALA A 102 -9.19 8.05 8.84
C ALA A 102 -9.51 9.56 8.73
N ALA A 103 -8.53 10.37 8.36
CA ALA A 103 -8.65 11.83 8.24
C ALA A 103 -9.16 12.21 6.85
N THR A 104 -8.53 11.69 5.80
CA THR A 104 -8.83 12.04 4.41
C THR A 104 -8.99 10.81 3.49
N PRO A 105 -10.03 9.97 3.68
CA PRO A 105 -10.21 8.69 2.98
C PRO A 105 -10.16 8.70 1.44
N TYR A 106 -10.31 9.87 0.83
CA TYR A 106 -10.44 10.09 -0.61
C TYR A 106 -9.41 11.05 -1.19
N SER A 107 -8.55 11.63 -0.37
CA SER A 107 -7.49 12.55 -0.80
C SER A 107 -6.16 11.81 -0.70
N PHE A 108 -5.33 11.94 -1.73
CA PHE A 108 -3.96 11.47 -1.66
C PHE A 108 -3.11 12.61 -1.12
N ASP A 109 -2.74 12.53 0.15
CA ASP A 109 -2.03 13.57 0.90
C ASP A 109 -1.13 12.92 1.98
N ASN A 110 -0.58 13.73 2.89
CA ASN A 110 0.30 13.25 3.95
C ASN A 110 -0.39 12.94 5.29
N ASP A 111 -1.72 13.00 5.39
CA ASP A 111 -2.45 12.74 6.63
C ASP A 111 -2.29 11.29 7.11
N TYR A 112 -2.01 10.36 6.19
CA TYR A 112 -1.59 8.99 6.52
C TYR A 112 -0.46 8.99 7.56
N PHE A 113 0.57 9.82 7.36
CA PHE A 113 1.70 9.90 8.29
C PHE A 113 1.32 10.57 9.60
N LYS A 114 0.46 11.59 9.56
CA LYS A 114 -0.07 12.24 10.77
C LYS A 114 -0.90 11.26 11.60
N ASN A 115 -1.61 10.33 10.97
CA ASN A 115 -2.30 9.24 11.64
C ASN A 115 -1.33 8.28 12.33
N LEU A 116 -0.21 7.92 11.68
CA LEU A 116 0.82 7.04 12.29
C LEU A 116 1.42 7.64 13.56
N LEU A 117 1.71 8.95 13.56
CA LEU A 117 2.20 9.67 14.74
C LEU A 117 1.23 9.58 15.92
N GLN A 118 -0.07 9.51 15.64
CA GLN A 118 -1.14 9.40 16.63
C GLN A 118 -1.51 7.94 16.96
N ARG A 119 -0.75 6.95 16.48
CA ARG A 119 -1.05 5.51 16.61
C ARG A 119 -2.40 5.11 16.00
N LYS A 120 -2.81 5.80 14.93
CA LYS A 120 -4.07 5.59 14.19
C LYS A 120 -3.87 4.83 12.87
N GLY A 121 -2.73 4.17 12.66
CA GLY A 121 -2.55 3.27 11.52
C GLY A 121 -3.52 2.08 11.59
N LEU A 122 -4.25 1.82 10.50
CA LEU A 122 -5.31 0.80 10.47
C LEU A 122 -4.74 -0.62 10.46
N LEU A 123 -3.73 -0.89 9.64
CA LEU A 123 -3.11 -2.20 9.55
C LEU A 123 -1.92 -2.33 10.51
N HIS A 124 -1.60 -3.57 10.88
CA HIS A 124 -0.37 -3.86 11.64
C HIS A 124 0.87 -3.32 10.92
N SER A 125 0.98 -3.62 9.62
CA SER A 125 2.08 -3.17 8.77
C SER A 125 2.24 -1.65 8.71
N ASP A 126 1.13 -0.91 8.80
CA ASP A 126 1.18 0.56 8.82
C ASP A 126 1.85 1.06 10.09
N GLN A 127 1.41 0.54 11.25
CA GLN A 127 1.91 1.03 12.52
C GLN A 127 3.34 0.58 12.82
N VAL A 128 3.81 -0.52 12.21
CA VAL A 128 5.22 -0.93 12.28
C VAL A 128 6.16 0.16 11.73
N LEU A 129 5.70 1.00 10.79
CA LEU A 129 6.51 2.12 10.27
C LEU A 129 6.83 3.19 11.32
N PHE A 130 6.00 3.30 12.37
CA PHE A 130 6.18 4.25 13.46
C PHE A 130 5.98 3.56 14.81
N ASN A 131 7.04 2.90 15.29
CA ASN A 131 7.01 2.08 16.50
C ASN A 131 8.38 2.06 17.23
N GLY A 132 9.17 3.13 17.12
CA GLY A 132 10.51 3.22 17.72
C GLY A 132 11.62 2.61 16.85
N GLY A 133 11.38 2.49 15.55
CA GLY A 133 12.27 1.84 14.60
C GLY A 133 13.06 2.81 13.71
N LEU A 134 13.83 2.24 12.76
CA LEU A 134 14.62 3.02 11.80
C LEU A 134 13.75 3.86 10.84
N THR A 135 12.48 3.51 10.66
CA THR A 135 11.55 4.22 9.76
C THR A 135 10.85 5.42 10.41
N ASP A 136 10.96 5.61 11.72
CA ASP A 136 10.25 6.67 12.44
C ASP A 136 10.61 8.07 11.92
N HIS A 137 11.89 8.31 11.61
CA HIS A 137 12.35 9.59 11.08
C HIS A 137 11.74 9.93 9.71
N ILE A 138 11.50 8.91 8.89
CA ILE A 138 10.89 9.02 7.56
C ILE A 138 9.40 9.35 7.69
N VAL A 139 8.71 8.72 8.66
CA VAL A 139 7.30 9.04 8.97
C VAL A 139 7.16 10.49 9.45
N LYS A 140 8.01 10.94 10.37
CA LYS A 140 8.01 12.33 10.85
C LYS A 140 8.23 13.32 9.70
N ARG A 141 9.26 13.09 8.88
CA ARG A 141 9.56 13.95 7.72
C ARG A 141 8.34 14.14 6.83
N TYR A 142 7.66 13.06 6.45
CA TYR A 142 6.54 13.17 5.53
C TYR A 142 5.28 13.74 6.19
N SER A 143 5.09 13.53 7.49
CA SER A 143 3.99 14.17 8.23
C SER A 143 4.09 15.70 8.28
N GLU A 144 5.32 16.24 8.22
CA GLU A 144 5.63 17.67 8.27
C GLU A 144 5.84 18.29 6.89
N ASN A 145 6.31 17.50 5.93
CA ASN A 145 6.65 17.95 4.58
C ASN A 145 5.96 17.08 3.53
N GLU A 146 4.80 17.56 3.07
CA GLU A 146 4.00 16.92 2.05
C GLU A 146 4.71 16.87 0.68
N VAL A 147 5.48 17.90 0.32
CA VAL A 147 6.25 17.93 -0.94
C VAL A 147 7.27 16.79 -0.98
N ALA A 148 8.02 16.59 0.12
CA ALA A 148 8.98 15.50 0.22
C ALA A 148 8.32 14.12 0.11
N PHE A 149 7.08 13.97 0.60
CA PHE A 149 6.31 12.75 0.41
C PHE A 149 6.01 12.51 -1.07
N PHE A 150 5.47 13.51 -1.77
CA PHE A 150 5.10 13.38 -3.17
C PHE A 150 6.30 13.11 -4.10
N GLU A 151 7.43 13.79 -3.88
CA GLU A 151 8.65 13.59 -4.65
C GLU A 151 9.18 12.15 -4.51
N ASP A 152 9.31 11.68 -3.27
CA ASP A 152 9.79 10.32 -2.99
C ASP A 152 8.77 9.26 -3.45
N PHE A 153 7.47 9.55 -3.35
CA PHE A 153 6.40 8.69 -3.83
C PHE A 153 6.47 8.50 -5.36
N ALA A 154 6.58 9.61 -6.10
CA ALA A 154 6.69 9.57 -7.56
C ALA A 154 7.96 8.82 -7.99
N ALA A 155 9.11 9.09 -7.34
CA ALA A 155 10.36 8.40 -7.62
C ALA A 155 10.27 6.89 -7.36
N ALA A 156 9.57 6.48 -6.29
CA ALA A 156 9.34 5.07 -6.00
C ALA A 156 8.42 4.42 -7.06
N MET A 157 7.33 5.07 -7.47
CA MET A 157 6.41 4.55 -8.49
C MET A 157 7.13 4.32 -9.83
N VAL A 158 8.03 5.22 -10.25
CA VAL A 158 8.86 5.04 -11.45
C VAL A 158 9.73 3.79 -11.33
N LYS A 159 10.48 3.67 -10.21
CA LYS A 159 11.33 2.49 -9.97
C LYS A 159 10.55 1.18 -9.92
N MET A 160 9.31 1.21 -9.44
CA MET A 160 8.43 0.04 -9.43
C MET A 160 8.05 -0.41 -10.83
N GLY A 161 7.75 0.54 -11.72
CA GLY A 161 7.50 0.26 -13.13
C GLY A 161 8.69 -0.39 -13.83
N ASP A 162 9.91 -0.09 -13.36
CA ASP A 162 11.15 -0.64 -13.90
C ASP A 162 11.51 -2.04 -13.34
N ILE A 163 10.68 -2.64 -12.48
CA ILE A 163 10.92 -3.98 -11.94
C ILE A 163 10.70 -5.03 -13.04
N LYS A 164 11.81 -5.51 -13.62
CA LYS A 164 11.87 -6.64 -14.58
C LYS A 164 10.85 -6.55 -15.73
N PRO A 165 10.79 -5.43 -16.47
CA PRO A 165 9.90 -5.34 -17.62
C PRO A 165 10.31 -6.37 -18.70
N LEU A 166 9.30 -7.03 -19.28
CA LEU A 166 9.48 -7.76 -20.53
C LEU A 166 9.71 -6.74 -21.64
N THR A 167 10.85 -6.81 -22.32
CA THR A 167 11.27 -5.81 -23.32
C THR A 167 11.82 -6.48 -24.57
N GLY A 168 11.77 -5.77 -25.71
CA GLY A 168 12.22 -6.31 -26.99
C GLY A 168 11.29 -7.42 -27.47
N SER A 169 11.85 -8.58 -27.83
CA SER A 169 11.09 -9.76 -28.27
C SER A 169 10.68 -10.70 -27.13
N ALA A 170 11.02 -10.36 -25.88
CA ALA A 170 10.58 -11.14 -24.72
C ALA A 170 9.13 -10.76 -24.39
N GLY A 171 8.20 -11.72 -24.51
CA GLY A 171 6.77 -11.53 -24.22
C GLY A 171 5.88 -11.67 -25.45
N GLU A 172 4.58 -11.41 -25.27
CA GLU A 172 3.56 -11.41 -26.32
C GLU A 172 2.64 -10.19 -26.16
N ILE A 173 2.18 -9.60 -27.28
CA ILE A 173 1.16 -8.55 -27.24
C ILE A 173 -0.21 -9.23 -27.18
N ARG A 174 -0.90 -9.12 -26.05
CA ARG A 174 -2.24 -9.67 -25.87
C ARG A 174 -3.27 -8.67 -26.37
N ILE A 175 -4.05 -9.08 -27.36
CA ILE A 175 -5.18 -8.29 -27.91
C ILE A 175 -6.46 -8.43 -27.07
N GLN A 176 -6.48 -9.31 -26.07
CA GLN A 176 -7.54 -9.43 -25.06
C GLN A 176 -6.93 -9.80 -23.69
N GLU A 177 -7.32 -9.06 -22.64
CA GLU A 177 -7.09 -9.52 -21.26
C GLU A 177 -7.86 -10.84 -21.04
N ALA A 178 -7.20 -11.84 -20.47
CA ALA A 178 -7.80 -13.16 -20.26
C ALA A 178 -9.03 -13.06 -19.34
N VAL A 179 -10.23 -13.12 -19.94
CA VAL A 179 -11.47 -13.38 -19.19
C VAL A 179 -11.44 -14.85 -18.78
N GLN A 180 -10.78 -15.16 -17.67
CA GLN A 180 -10.88 -16.47 -17.07
C GLN A 180 -12.25 -16.57 -16.39
N ARG A 181 -13.27 -16.98 -17.16
CA ARG A 181 -14.54 -17.43 -16.62
C ARG A 181 -14.28 -18.66 -15.75
N ARG A 182 -14.45 -18.52 -14.44
CA ARG A 182 -14.96 -19.57 -13.55
C ARG A 182 -15.89 -18.93 -12.55
#